data_AF-A0A2W5A0B0-F1
#
_entry.id   AF-A0A2W5A0B0-F1
#
_cell.length_a   1.000
_cell.length_b   1.000
_cell.length_c   1.000
_cell.angle_alpha   90.00
_cell.angle_beta   90.00
_cell.angle_gamma   90.00
#
_symmetry.space_group_name_H-M   'P 1'
#
loop_
_entity.id
_entity.type
_entity.pdbx_description
1 polymer ?
#
loop_
_entity_poly.entity_id
_entity_poly.type
_entity_poly.pdbx_seq_one_letter_code
_entity_poly.pdbx_strand_id
1 'polypeptide(L)'
;MKKLIACLLMSAFLAVPAKAQLNVDVGVPGLKGRKCYSPAEAEAEQGIRIHSELMVIALNCQHMTPRGWKNFYQQYQQITARNASLIGGYEETLINYFALSGNPNPERSFHDLRTAFANKVSTDAARMRPDIFCANYAPRLPKVDKMSTPEIKAWAASYQPGQISAPLCR
;
A
#
# COMPACT_ATOMS: atom_id res chain seq x y z
N MET A 1 -19.02 67.25 5.79
CA MET A 1 -17.68 66.96 6.38
C MET A 1 -17.22 65.66 5.74
N LYS A 2 -16.40 65.68 4.68
CA LYS A 2 -14.92 65.49 4.73
C LYS A 2 -14.57 64.37 5.72
N LYS A 3 -13.94 63.24 5.40
CA LYS A 3 -13.01 62.85 4.32
C LYS A 3 -12.55 61.40 4.63
N LEU A 4 -12.14 60.63 3.61
CA LEU A 4 -10.97 59.71 3.61
C LEU A 4 -11.09 58.40 4.44
N ILE A 5 -10.61 57.20 4.07
CA ILE A 5 -9.55 56.74 3.15
C ILE A 5 -9.85 55.28 2.74
N ALA A 6 -9.60 54.97 1.47
CA ALA A 6 -9.43 53.62 0.95
C ALA A 6 -7.98 53.15 1.14
N CYS A 7 -7.77 51.89 1.55
CA CYS A 7 -6.50 51.16 1.49
C CYS A 7 -6.89 49.67 1.55
N LEU A 8 -6.89 48.85 0.49
CA LEU A 8 -5.93 48.63 -0.60
C LEU A 8 -4.52 48.31 -0.09
N LEU A 9 -4.39 47.16 0.57
CA LEU A 9 -3.16 46.37 0.67
C LEU A 9 -3.56 44.89 0.48
N MET A 10 -3.54 44.37 -0.75
CA MET A 10 -2.40 43.64 -1.31
C MET A 10 -1.84 42.58 -0.34
N SER A 11 -2.53 41.46 -0.21
CA SER A 11 -1.91 40.21 0.23
C SER A 11 -1.36 39.47 -0.99
N ALA A 12 -0.25 39.99 -1.53
CA ALA A 12 0.58 39.28 -2.47
C ALA A 12 1.79 38.72 -1.71
N PHE A 13 1.63 37.51 -1.16
CA PHE A 13 2.76 36.66 -0.79
C PHE A 13 2.61 35.31 -1.48
N LEU A 14 3.19 35.30 -2.68
CA LEU A 14 4.04 34.23 -3.22
C LEU A 14 3.50 32.81 -3.08
N ALA A 15 2.89 32.36 -4.17
CA ALA A 15 2.89 30.96 -4.55
C ALA A 15 4.31 30.40 -4.44
N VAL A 16 4.47 29.30 -3.70
CA VAL A 16 5.65 28.45 -3.75
C VAL A 16 5.39 27.40 -4.83
N PRO A 17 6.03 27.44 -6.01
CA PRO A 17 6.08 26.29 -6.88
C PRO A 17 7.37 25.54 -6.53
N ALA A 18 7.29 24.57 -5.63
CA ALA A 18 8.37 23.60 -5.45
C ALA A 18 7.86 22.24 -5.90
N LYS A 19 7.75 22.07 -7.23
CA LYS A 19 7.90 20.75 -7.83
C LYS A 19 9.35 20.34 -7.59
N ALA A 20 9.62 19.74 -6.43
CA ALA A 20 10.82 18.96 -6.23
C ALA A 20 10.69 17.68 -7.07
N GLN A 21 11.05 17.78 -8.35
CA GLN A 21 11.32 16.62 -9.17
C GLN A 21 12.62 16.00 -8.64
N LEU A 22 12.50 15.00 -7.79
CA LEU A 22 13.59 14.05 -7.53
C LEU A 22 13.74 13.18 -8.79
N ASN A 23 14.42 13.71 -9.80
CA ASN A 23 15.08 12.87 -10.80
C ASN A 23 16.39 12.41 -10.19
N VAL A 24 16.33 11.35 -9.39
CA VAL A 24 17.54 10.61 -9.03
C VAL A 24 17.71 9.51 -10.06
N ASP A 25 18.33 9.86 -11.20
CA ASP A 25 18.96 8.87 -12.09
C ASP A 25 20.20 8.30 -11.38
N VAL A 26 20.01 7.51 -10.30
CA VAL A 26 21.04 6.55 -9.90
C VAL A 26 20.97 5.41 -10.91
N GLY A 27 21.56 5.64 -12.07
CA GLY A 27 21.82 4.59 -13.04
C GLY A 27 22.83 3.62 -12.44
N VAL A 28 22.38 2.66 -11.63
CA VAL A 28 23.21 1.52 -11.24
C VAL A 28 23.46 0.71 -12.51
N PRO A 29 24.71 0.66 -13.01
CA PRO A 29 25.02 -0.07 -14.23
C PRO A 29 24.70 -1.56 -14.02
N GLY A 30 23.92 -2.15 -14.92
CA GLY A 30 23.61 -3.59 -14.90
C GLY A 30 22.26 -4.02 -14.31
N LEU A 31 21.39 -3.10 -13.89
CA LEU A 31 20.05 -3.46 -13.37
C LEU A 31 18.94 -3.50 -14.42
N LYS A 32 19.18 -3.00 -15.64
CA LYS A 32 18.16 -3.01 -16.71
C LYS A 32 17.86 -4.44 -17.15
N GLY A 33 16.59 -4.83 -17.11
CA GLY A 33 16.11 -6.14 -17.53
C GLY A 33 16.16 -7.22 -16.45
N ARG A 34 16.48 -6.87 -15.20
CA ARG A 34 16.48 -7.81 -14.07
C ARG A 34 15.08 -8.41 -13.85
N LYS A 35 15.03 -9.74 -13.64
CA LYS A 35 13.79 -10.52 -13.45
C LYS A 35 13.68 -11.17 -12.06
N CYS A 36 14.55 -10.81 -11.13
CA CYS A 36 14.56 -11.31 -9.75
C CYS A 36 14.36 -10.15 -8.78
N TYR A 37 13.93 -10.41 -7.55
CA TYR A 37 13.78 -9.43 -6.48
C TYR A 37 15.02 -9.31 -5.60
N SER A 38 15.28 -8.09 -5.13
CA SER A 38 16.07 -7.88 -3.92
C SER A 38 15.25 -8.28 -2.69
N PRO A 39 15.87 -8.49 -1.51
CA PRO A 39 15.13 -8.75 -0.28
C PRO A 39 14.09 -7.66 0.05
N ALA A 40 14.39 -6.40 -0.23
CA ALA A 40 13.49 -5.27 0.01
C ALA A 40 12.28 -5.28 -0.95
N GLU A 41 12.46 -5.69 -2.20
CA GLU A 41 11.35 -5.80 -3.16
C GLU A 41 10.44 -6.99 -2.84
N ALA A 42 11.02 -8.10 -2.38
CA ALA A 42 10.24 -9.25 -1.92
C ALA A 42 9.43 -8.91 -0.65
N GLU A 43 10.03 -8.19 0.30
CA GLU A 43 9.31 -7.63 1.46
C GLU A 43 8.20 -6.69 1.00
N ALA A 44 8.47 -5.80 0.04
CA ALA A 44 7.48 -4.85 -0.47
C ALA A 44 6.30 -5.55 -1.15
N GLU A 45 6.54 -6.56 -1.99
CA GLU A 45 5.45 -7.36 -2.57
C GLU A 45 4.59 -7.97 -1.48
N GLN A 46 5.22 -8.60 -0.48
CA GLN A 46 4.49 -9.23 0.61
C GLN A 46 3.71 -8.22 1.45
N GLY A 47 4.26 -7.02 1.67
CA GLY A 47 3.56 -5.92 2.33
C GLY A 47 2.31 -5.46 1.57
N ILE A 48 2.42 -5.32 0.25
CA ILE A 48 1.27 -4.96 -0.63
C ILE A 48 0.25 -6.09 -0.70
N ARG A 49 0.69 -7.35 -0.71
CA ARG A 49 -0.20 -8.52 -0.56
C ARG A 49 -0.99 -8.39 0.73
N ILE A 50 -0.32 -8.32 1.88
CA ILE A 50 -0.96 -8.21 3.20
C ILE A 50 -1.98 -7.07 3.24
N HIS A 51 -1.60 -5.88 2.75
CA HIS A 51 -2.48 -4.72 2.71
C HIS A 51 -3.73 -4.97 1.86
N SER A 52 -3.56 -5.57 0.68
CA SER A 52 -4.67 -5.93 -0.23
C SER A 52 -5.59 -7.00 0.39
N GLU A 53 -5.03 -8.00 1.06
CA GLU A 53 -5.83 -9.03 1.75
C GLU A 53 -6.68 -8.38 2.86
N LEU A 54 -6.08 -7.52 3.70
CA LEU A 54 -6.78 -6.83 4.78
C LEU A 54 -7.93 -5.96 4.25
N MET A 55 -7.73 -5.27 3.12
CA MET A 55 -8.78 -4.47 2.49
C MET A 55 -9.99 -5.34 2.10
N VAL A 56 -9.76 -6.46 1.40
CA VAL A 56 -10.82 -7.34 0.93
C VAL A 56 -11.56 -7.97 2.12
N ILE A 57 -10.83 -8.43 3.13
CA ILE A 57 -11.42 -8.98 4.36
C ILE A 57 -12.30 -7.92 5.03
N ALA A 58 -11.80 -6.70 5.17
CA ALA A 58 -12.51 -5.62 5.84
C ALA A 58 -13.81 -5.25 5.11
N LEU A 59 -13.77 -5.14 3.78
CA LEU A 59 -14.95 -4.84 2.96
C LEU A 59 -16.00 -5.94 3.03
N ASN A 60 -15.60 -7.21 2.94
CA ASN A 60 -16.55 -8.34 2.95
C ASN A 60 -17.13 -8.61 4.35
N CYS A 61 -16.35 -8.34 5.41
CA CYS A 61 -16.75 -8.70 6.77
C CYS A 61 -17.32 -7.55 7.59
N GLN A 62 -17.35 -6.32 7.07
CA GLN A 62 -17.79 -5.13 7.83
C GLN A 62 -19.14 -5.31 8.54
N HIS A 63 -20.12 -5.95 7.90
CA HIS A 63 -21.46 -6.17 8.45
C HIS A 63 -21.51 -7.24 9.55
N MET A 64 -20.46 -8.05 9.66
CA MET A 64 -20.30 -9.10 10.67
C MET A 64 -19.41 -8.66 11.84
N THR A 65 -19.10 -7.37 11.94
CA THR A 65 -18.34 -6.85 13.09
C THR A 65 -19.14 -7.10 14.38
N PRO A 66 -18.54 -7.69 15.43
CA PRO A 66 -19.20 -7.87 16.72
C PRO A 66 -19.68 -6.55 17.31
N ARG A 67 -20.81 -6.58 18.03
CA ARG A 67 -21.32 -5.39 18.73
C ARG A 67 -20.28 -4.90 19.75
N GLY A 68 -20.11 -3.58 19.82
CA GLY A 68 -19.12 -2.93 20.69
C GLY A 68 -17.70 -2.89 20.12
N TRP A 69 -17.45 -3.52 18.97
CA TRP A 69 -16.16 -3.44 18.30
C TRP A 69 -16.16 -2.32 17.26
N LYS A 70 -14.98 -1.76 16.99
CA LYS A 70 -14.78 -0.87 15.85
C LYS A 70 -15.07 -1.65 14.57
N ASN A 71 -15.82 -1.05 13.63
CA ASN A 71 -16.14 -1.68 12.36
C ASN A 71 -14.87 -2.18 11.65
N PHE A 72 -14.90 -3.38 11.07
CA PHE A 72 -13.72 -3.96 10.40
C PHE A 72 -13.16 -3.07 9.28
N TYR A 73 -14.01 -2.37 8.51
CA TYR A 73 -13.55 -1.41 7.51
C TYR A 73 -12.87 -0.19 8.13
N GLN A 74 -13.41 0.32 9.24
CA GLN A 74 -12.77 1.41 9.99
C GLN A 74 -11.41 0.96 10.61
N GLN A 75 -11.30 -0.28 11.07
CA GLN A 75 -10.01 -0.82 11.54
C GLN A 75 -8.98 -0.85 10.41
N TYR A 76 -9.36 -1.35 9.23
CA TYR A 76 -8.50 -1.33 8.04
C TYR A 76 -8.05 0.09 7.67
N GLN A 77 -8.97 1.07 7.68
CA GLN A 77 -8.62 2.46 7.39
C GLN A 77 -7.61 3.02 8.41
N GLN A 78 -7.74 2.67 9.69
CA GLN A 78 -6.80 3.11 10.72
C GLN A 78 -5.43 2.42 10.60
N ILE A 79 -5.42 1.11 10.33
CA ILE A 79 -4.18 0.37 10.04
C ILE A 79 -3.47 1.03 8.85
N THR A 80 -4.20 1.33 7.78
CA THR A 80 -3.65 1.99 6.58
C THR A 80 -3.11 3.38 6.90
N ALA A 81 -3.88 4.21 7.61
CA ALA A 81 -3.47 5.57 7.95
C ALA A 81 -2.21 5.59 8.84
N ARG A 82 -2.13 4.72 9.86
CA ARG A 82 -0.96 4.64 10.74
C ARG A 82 0.30 4.13 10.03
N ASN A 83 0.14 3.36 8.96
CA ASN A 83 1.24 2.74 8.21
C ASN A 83 1.42 3.36 6.81
N ALA A 84 0.86 4.53 6.54
CA ALA A 84 0.85 5.14 5.21
C ALA A 84 2.26 5.31 4.62
N SER A 85 3.24 5.71 5.44
CA SER A 85 4.63 5.83 5.00
C SER A 85 5.28 4.49 4.66
N LEU A 86 5.01 3.43 5.44
CA LEU A 86 5.53 2.09 5.15
C LEU A 86 4.93 1.55 3.85
N ILE A 87 3.60 1.66 3.71
CA ILE A 87 2.88 1.19 2.52
C ILE A 87 3.36 1.96 1.29
N GLY A 88 3.43 3.30 1.36
CA GLY A 88 3.93 4.13 0.25
C GLY A 88 5.36 3.78 -0.17
N GLY A 89 6.25 3.48 0.78
CA GLY A 89 7.60 2.99 0.48
C GLY A 89 7.62 1.64 -0.25
N TYR A 90 6.67 0.74 0.06
CA TYR A 90 6.51 -0.51 -0.69
C TYR A 90 6.00 -0.28 -2.11
N GLU A 91 5.06 0.64 -2.31
CA GLU A 91 4.58 1.01 -3.64
C GLU A 91 5.74 1.56 -4.49
N GLU A 92 6.50 2.52 -3.95
CA GLU A 92 7.66 3.11 -4.62
C GLU A 92 8.72 2.04 -4.98
N THR A 93 9.02 1.15 -4.04
CA THR A 93 9.99 0.06 -4.24
C THR A 93 9.60 -0.83 -5.43
N LEU A 94 8.32 -1.23 -5.52
CA LEU A 94 7.84 -2.10 -6.59
C LEU A 94 7.71 -1.37 -7.93
N ILE A 95 7.27 -0.11 -7.93
CA ILE A 95 7.25 0.72 -9.14
C ILE A 95 8.68 0.86 -9.70
N ASN A 96 9.66 1.13 -8.84
CA ASN A 96 11.06 1.19 -9.26
C ASN A 96 11.58 -0.16 -9.79
N TYR A 97 11.23 -1.27 -9.13
CA TYR A 97 11.52 -2.62 -9.66
C TYR A 97 10.96 -2.79 -11.08
N PHE A 98 9.70 -2.46 -11.32
CA PHE A 98 9.10 -2.62 -12.65
C PHE A 98 9.81 -1.76 -13.69
N ALA A 99 10.19 -0.53 -13.35
CA ALA A 99 10.99 0.33 -14.23
C ALA A 99 12.35 -0.31 -14.59
N LEU A 100 13.09 -0.78 -13.60
CA LEU A 100 14.39 -1.43 -13.80
C LEU A 100 14.27 -2.76 -14.56
N SER A 101 13.16 -3.49 -14.37
CA SER A 101 12.90 -4.75 -15.08
C SER A 101 12.60 -4.59 -16.58
N GLY A 102 12.53 -3.34 -17.06
CA GLY A 102 12.24 -2.98 -18.45
C GLY A 102 10.76 -2.86 -18.77
N ASN A 103 9.90 -2.68 -17.77
CA ASN A 103 8.47 -2.52 -18.01
C ASN A 103 8.17 -1.11 -18.59
N PRO A 104 7.43 -1.00 -19.71
CA PRO A 104 7.13 0.29 -20.32
C PRO A 104 6.14 1.14 -19.51
N ASN A 105 5.37 0.54 -18.60
CA ASN A 105 4.47 1.24 -17.68
C ASN A 105 4.55 0.62 -16.27
N PRO A 106 5.53 1.07 -15.46
CA PRO A 106 5.78 0.53 -14.12
C PRO A 106 4.61 0.70 -13.15
N GLU A 107 3.96 1.86 -13.17
CA GLU A 107 2.79 2.16 -12.33
C GLU A 107 1.62 1.24 -12.64
N ARG A 108 1.30 1.05 -13.93
CA ARG A 108 0.26 0.10 -14.35
C ARG A 108 0.59 -1.31 -13.87
N SER A 109 1.84 -1.73 -14.00
CA SER A 109 2.27 -3.08 -13.59
C SER A 109 2.16 -3.28 -12.08
N PHE A 110 2.45 -2.25 -11.30
CA PHE A 110 2.18 -2.25 -9.87
C PHE A 110 0.68 -2.32 -9.56
N HIS A 111 -0.16 -1.56 -10.26
CA HIS A 111 -1.61 -1.63 -10.08
C HIS A 111 -2.20 -2.98 -10.48
N ASP A 112 -1.70 -3.61 -11.52
CA ASP A 112 -2.08 -4.96 -11.95
C ASP A 112 -1.71 -5.99 -10.88
N LEU A 113 -0.51 -5.88 -10.29
CA LEU A 113 -0.08 -6.74 -9.17
C LEU A 113 -1.02 -6.60 -7.97
N ARG A 114 -1.32 -5.37 -7.54
CA ARG A 114 -2.24 -5.11 -6.42
C ARG A 114 -3.64 -5.65 -6.71
N THR A 115 -4.12 -5.48 -7.94
CA THR A 115 -5.40 -6.00 -8.41
C THR A 115 -5.43 -7.53 -8.38
N ALA A 116 -4.35 -8.19 -8.79
CA ALA A 116 -4.23 -9.65 -8.74
C ALA A 116 -4.33 -10.18 -7.30
N PHE A 117 -3.72 -9.50 -6.33
CA PHE A 117 -3.85 -9.88 -4.91
C PHE A 117 -5.26 -9.70 -4.37
N ALA A 118 -5.90 -8.55 -4.65
CA ALA A 118 -7.27 -8.32 -4.26
C ALA A 118 -8.22 -9.34 -4.90
N ASN A 119 -8.04 -9.65 -6.19
CA ASN A 119 -8.86 -10.63 -6.91
C ASN A 119 -8.71 -12.05 -6.37
N LYS A 120 -7.50 -12.45 -5.94
CA LYS A 120 -7.28 -13.76 -5.32
C LYS A 120 -8.15 -13.93 -4.08
N VAL A 121 -8.06 -13.01 -3.12
CA VAL A 121 -8.89 -13.09 -1.89
C VAL A 121 -10.37 -12.86 -2.17
N SER A 122 -10.71 -12.00 -3.12
CA SER A 122 -12.11 -11.78 -3.50
C SER A 122 -12.73 -13.02 -4.13
N THR A 123 -11.95 -13.79 -4.89
CA THR A 123 -12.38 -15.08 -5.44
C THR A 123 -12.65 -16.09 -4.32
N ASP A 124 -11.78 -16.14 -3.31
CA ASP A 124 -12.01 -16.99 -2.13
C ASP A 124 -13.27 -16.56 -1.38
N ALA A 125 -13.46 -15.26 -1.16
CA ALA A 125 -14.66 -14.70 -0.53
C ALA A 125 -15.94 -15.02 -1.31
N ALA A 126 -15.90 -14.96 -2.64
CA ALA A 126 -17.04 -15.27 -3.50
C ALA A 126 -17.40 -16.76 -3.55
N ARG A 127 -16.40 -17.65 -3.41
CA ARG A 127 -16.60 -19.11 -3.42
C ARG A 127 -17.02 -19.66 -2.06
N MET A 128 -16.73 -18.92 -0.99
CA MET A 128 -17.07 -19.30 0.38
C MET A 128 -18.41 -18.67 0.78
N ARG A 129 -19.09 -19.30 1.73
CA ARG A 129 -20.19 -18.60 2.42
C ARG A 129 -19.60 -17.43 3.23
N PRO A 130 -20.27 -16.27 3.28
CA PRO A 130 -19.76 -15.09 3.99
C PRO A 130 -19.40 -15.34 5.45
N ASP A 131 -20.19 -16.14 6.17
CA ASP A 131 -19.93 -16.46 7.57
C ASP A 131 -18.67 -17.30 7.78
N ILE A 132 -18.44 -18.28 6.91
CA ILE A 132 -17.23 -19.11 6.93
C ILE A 132 -16.01 -18.27 6.58
N PHE A 133 -16.11 -17.43 5.54
CA PHE A 133 -15.03 -16.53 5.16
C PHE A 133 -14.65 -15.60 6.32
N CYS A 134 -15.64 -14.91 6.91
CA CYS A 134 -15.37 -13.97 7.97
C CYS A 134 -14.89 -14.64 9.27
N ALA A 135 -15.38 -15.83 9.61
CA ALA A 135 -14.85 -16.60 10.75
C ALA A 135 -13.36 -16.92 10.58
N ASN A 136 -12.92 -17.25 9.37
CA ASN A 136 -11.53 -17.61 9.09
C ASN A 136 -10.59 -16.41 8.96
N TYR A 137 -11.04 -15.32 8.34
CA TYR A 137 -10.15 -14.23 7.94
C TYR A 137 -10.32 -12.93 8.74
N ALA A 138 -11.54 -12.61 9.22
CA ALA A 138 -11.79 -11.36 9.94
C ALA A 138 -10.95 -11.19 11.23
N PRO A 139 -10.61 -12.25 12.00
CA PRO A 139 -9.73 -12.13 13.17
C PRO A 139 -8.34 -11.53 12.88
N ARG A 140 -7.93 -11.49 11.61
CA ARG A 140 -6.66 -10.88 11.21
C ARG A 140 -6.65 -9.35 11.39
N LEU A 141 -7.78 -8.67 11.19
CA LEU A 141 -7.87 -7.20 11.36
C LEU A 141 -7.56 -6.74 12.79
N PRO A 142 -8.24 -7.22 13.85
CA PRO A 142 -7.95 -6.81 15.22
C PRO A 142 -6.57 -7.29 15.70
N LYS A 143 -6.00 -8.33 15.07
CA LYS A 143 -4.61 -8.75 15.32
C LYS A 143 -3.64 -7.71 14.77
N VAL A 144 -3.80 -7.31 13.51
CA VAL A 144 -2.93 -6.30 12.87
C VAL A 144 -3.14 -4.91 13.47
N ASP A 145 -4.36 -4.57 13.92
CA ASP A 145 -4.62 -3.29 14.59
C ASP A 145 -3.78 -3.08 15.85
N LYS A 146 -3.37 -4.18 16.51
CA LYS A 146 -2.50 -4.18 17.69
C LYS A 146 -1.01 -4.22 17.37
N MET A 147 -0.63 -4.45 16.11
CA MET A 147 0.76 -4.48 15.68
C MET A 147 1.29 -3.06 15.45
N SER A 148 2.52 -2.83 15.88
CA SER A 148 3.32 -1.67 15.53
C SER A 148 3.80 -1.75 14.07
N THR A 149 4.18 -0.62 13.49
CA THR A 149 4.75 -0.57 12.14
C THR A 149 5.96 -1.50 11.96
N PRO A 150 6.93 -1.58 12.89
CA PRO A 150 8.03 -2.55 12.80
C PRO A 150 7.56 -4.01 12.80
N GLU A 151 6.52 -4.37 13.54
CA GLU A 151 5.98 -5.73 13.54
C GLU A 151 5.30 -6.08 12.21
N ILE A 152 4.57 -5.13 11.61
CA ILE A 152 3.99 -5.31 10.27
C ILE A 152 5.10 -5.48 9.23
N LYS A 153 6.15 -4.66 9.32
CA LYS A 153 7.33 -4.76 8.46
C LYS A 153 8.02 -6.13 8.61
N ALA A 154 8.25 -6.58 9.83
CA ALA A 154 8.84 -7.88 10.11
C ALA A 154 7.97 -9.04 9.58
N TRP A 155 6.64 -8.92 9.68
CA TRP A 155 5.73 -9.88 9.09
C TRP A 155 5.81 -9.89 7.55
N ALA A 156 5.90 -8.72 6.91
CA ALA A 156 6.10 -8.62 5.47
C ALA A 156 7.45 -9.24 5.03
N ALA A 157 8.49 -9.16 5.86
CA ALA A 157 9.78 -9.79 5.58
C ALA A 157 9.77 -11.33 5.73
N SER A 158 8.75 -11.91 6.38
CA SER A 158 8.62 -13.35 6.65
C SER A 158 7.93 -14.14 5.53
N TYR A 159 8.18 -13.79 4.26
CA TYR A 159 7.59 -14.47 3.12
C TYR A 159 8.16 -15.88 2.91
N GLN A 160 7.32 -16.79 2.43
CA GLN A 160 7.71 -18.14 2.03
C GLN A 160 8.01 -18.22 0.53
N PRO A 161 8.86 -19.17 0.08
CA PRO A 161 9.02 -19.47 -1.33
C PRO A 161 7.66 -19.70 -2.01
N GLY A 162 7.42 -19.04 -3.14
CA GLY A 162 6.14 -19.11 -3.88
C GLY A 162 5.08 -18.09 -3.44
N GLN A 163 5.33 -17.28 -2.40
CA GLN A 163 4.47 -16.14 -2.05
C GLN A 163 4.85 -14.84 -2.77
N ILE A 164 6.03 -14.79 -3.39
CA ILE A 164 6.51 -13.66 -4.19
C ILE A 164 6.50 -14.01 -5.67
N SER A 165 6.21 -13.04 -6.53
CA SER A 165 6.00 -13.25 -7.97
C SER A 165 7.28 -13.38 -8.79
N ALA A 166 8.42 -12.93 -8.26
CA ALA A 166 9.74 -13.09 -8.85
C ALA A 166 10.70 -13.78 -7.86
N PRO A 167 11.66 -14.60 -8.33
CA PRO A 167 12.65 -15.23 -7.47
C PRO A 167 13.58 -14.19 -6.84
N LEU A 168 14.19 -14.49 -5.70
CA LEU A 168 15.27 -13.64 -5.18
C LEU A 168 16.50 -13.66 -6.10
N CYS A 169 17.17 -12.52 -6.21
CA CYS A 169 18.45 -12.44 -6.89
C CYS A 169 19.49 -13.27 -6.12
N ARG A 170 20.33 -13.99 -6.86
CA ARG A 170 21.45 -14.76 -6.33
C ARG A 170 22.73 -13.97 -6.45
#